data_AF-A0A671MAB9-F1
#
_entry.id   AF-A0A671MAB9-F1
#
_cell.length_a   1.000
_cell.length_b   1.000
_cell.length_c   1.000
_cell.angle_alpha   90.00
_cell.angle_beta   90.00
_cell.angle_gamma   90.00
#
_symmetry.space_group_name_H-M   'P 1'
#
loop_
_entity.id
_entity.type
_entity.pdbx_description
1 polymer ?
#
loop_
_entity_poly.entity_id
_entity_poly.type
_entity_poly.pdbx_seq_one_letter_code
_entity_poly.pdbx_strand_id
1 'polypeptide(L)'
;MHRFARGFVLCVLTATFVKAQRKYVQRATVYWDAVQRSVVLKEGAMEEEGDALGYFNDSLSVSGWGVLEVQAGYGQFQENDEITYFLAGYLEGYLTASQMINHYYNMYPQMIKDNSVMKPLKCFMSEQDSWTRTQVKLSGKTDPLWHHVGLLVAQMDGLHAGAAYWAKSRQEKPLSMFAVQFLNGIGDLLDLIPALKRRSNSSSDSFRMPGMSHCSALIKMLPGYENLLLGHSSWYSYAASMRIYKHWDLKNKHNGTSRLSFSSYPGILSSLDDFYLLGTGLLVTQTTNNVFNSSLFSLVTPEALLAWQRVRVAHALACTGKQWAQIFCQDNSGTYNNQYMVVDLKRVSLGKQIEDWSLTVVEQIPGLVLYSDQSQALRHGYWASYNIPFHSDIYRMSGYGVMWKKYGGDFSYDLCPRAKIFRRDQGKVTNLDTLKYIMRYNGEKDPYSKKHPCKSICYYHMAQMFSAEAVNGPTTQMTYNFTFISMQPLLFPRYKLYYQHNKLSKWYLTDSTASLDLHQLA
;
A
#
# COMPACT_ATOMS: atom_id res chain seq x y z
N MET A 1 43.78 35.81 9.01
CA MET A 1 43.77 34.35 8.76
C MET A 1 42.48 33.63 9.22
N HIS A 2 41.64 34.19 10.11
CA HIS A 2 40.43 33.49 10.61
C HIS A 2 39.19 33.48 9.69
N ARG A 3 39.13 34.27 8.61
CA ARG A 3 37.99 34.27 7.67
C ARG A 3 38.08 33.20 6.57
N PHE A 4 39.28 32.70 6.25
CA PHE A 4 39.47 31.64 5.25
C PHE A 4 39.13 30.23 5.78
N ALA A 5 39.33 29.97 7.08
CA ALA A 5 39.05 28.67 7.69
C ALA A 5 37.55 28.34 7.78
N ARG A 6 36.67 29.33 7.98
CA ARG A 6 35.21 29.12 8.04
C ARG A 6 34.59 28.82 6.67
N GLY A 7 35.11 29.41 5.59
CA GLY A 7 34.66 29.10 4.23
C GLY A 7 35.07 27.70 3.77
N PHE A 8 36.28 27.26 4.13
CA PHE A 8 36.78 25.94 3.76
C PHE A 8 36.05 24.80 4.49
N VAL A 9 35.75 24.97 5.79
CA VAL A 9 34.98 23.99 6.57
C VAL A 9 33.53 23.88 6.08
N LEU A 10 32.89 25.00 5.69
CA LEU A 10 31.54 25.00 5.15
C LEU A 10 31.45 24.33 3.77
N CYS A 11 32.43 24.58 2.88
CA CYS A 11 32.53 23.92 1.58
C CYS A 11 32.86 22.42 1.67
N VAL A 12 33.69 22.01 2.63
CA VAL A 12 34.00 20.58 2.83
C VAL A 12 32.79 19.84 3.41
N LEU A 13 32.01 20.46 4.31
CA LEU A 13 30.78 19.88 4.85
C LEU A 13 29.67 19.79 3.79
N THR A 14 29.48 20.79 2.93
CA THR A 14 28.49 20.70 1.84
C THR A 14 28.90 19.69 0.77
N ALA A 15 30.20 19.59 0.44
CA ALA A 15 30.69 18.60 -0.52
C ALA A 15 30.61 17.15 -0.01
N THR A 16 30.80 16.91 1.29
CA THR A 16 30.62 15.58 1.89
C THR A 16 29.15 15.20 2.03
N PHE A 17 28.26 16.14 2.38
CA PHE A 17 26.81 15.90 2.40
C PHE A 17 26.22 15.61 1.00
N VAL A 18 26.63 16.35 -0.03
CA VAL A 18 26.22 16.09 -1.43
C VAL A 18 26.75 14.73 -1.93
N LYS A 19 27.97 14.34 -1.54
CA LYS A 19 28.51 13.00 -1.82
C LYS A 19 27.77 11.89 -1.05
N ALA A 20 27.34 12.13 0.19
CA ALA A 20 26.57 11.18 0.97
C ALA A 20 25.15 10.98 0.40
N GLN A 21 24.46 12.04 -0.02
CA GLN A 21 23.17 11.95 -0.70
C GLN A 21 23.25 11.20 -2.03
N ARG A 22 24.35 11.38 -2.80
CA ARG A 22 24.60 10.60 -4.02
C ARG A 22 24.79 9.09 -3.78
N LYS A 23 25.09 8.67 -2.55
CA LYS A 23 25.35 7.25 -2.22
C LYS A 23 24.07 6.41 -2.10
N TYR A 24 22.90 7.04 -1.93
CA TYR A 24 21.62 6.34 -1.67
C TYR A 24 20.66 6.33 -2.86
N VAL A 25 20.88 7.17 -3.87
CA VAL A 25 19.95 7.30 -5.01
C VAL A 25 20.49 6.56 -6.22
N GLN A 26 19.81 5.48 -6.60
CA GLN A 26 20.02 4.75 -7.84
C GLN A 26 19.06 5.29 -8.90
N ARG A 27 19.56 5.52 -10.11
CA ARG A 27 18.77 5.99 -11.25
C ARG A 27 18.98 5.05 -12.42
N ALA A 28 17.94 4.82 -13.19
CA ALA A 28 18.07 4.07 -14.43
C ALA A 28 17.00 4.48 -15.44
N THR A 29 17.32 4.25 -16.70
CA THR A 29 16.42 4.32 -17.84
C THR A 29 16.48 3.00 -18.58
N VAL A 30 15.35 2.53 -19.08
CA VAL A 30 15.26 1.32 -19.91
C VAL A 30 14.60 1.65 -21.24
N TYR A 31 15.09 0.99 -22.27
CA TYR A 31 14.61 1.07 -23.65
C TYR A 31 14.23 -0.32 -24.14
N TRP A 32 13.22 -0.38 -25.00
CA TRP A 32 12.86 -1.58 -25.73
C TRP A 32 13.62 -1.67 -27.06
N ASP A 33 14.45 -2.71 -27.22
CA ASP A 33 14.99 -3.06 -28.54
C ASP A 33 14.02 -4.00 -29.25
N ALA A 34 13.22 -3.46 -30.17
CA ALA A 34 12.23 -4.22 -30.92
C ALA A 34 12.86 -5.26 -31.87
N VAL A 35 14.10 -5.06 -32.33
CA VAL A 35 14.80 -5.97 -33.25
C VAL A 35 15.28 -7.19 -32.48
N GLN A 36 15.91 -6.97 -31.34
CA GLN A 36 16.43 -8.05 -30.48
C GLN A 36 15.37 -8.61 -29.53
N ARG A 37 14.21 -7.95 -29.40
CA ARG A 37 13.18 -8.22 -28.40
C ARG A 37 13.77 -8.27 -26.99
N SER A 38 14.62 -7.30 -26.68
CA SER A 38 15.41 -7.24 -25.46
C SER A 38 15.28 -5.88 -24.80
N VAL A 39 15.69 -5.81 -23.51
CA VAL A 39 15.72 -4.56 -22.77
C VAL A 39 17.14 -4.03 -22.74
N VAL A 40 17.32 -2.77 -23.14
CA VAL A 40 18.57 -2.04 -23.00
C VAL A 40 18.46 -1.13 -21.77
N LEU A 41 19.29 -1.38 -20.76
CA LEU A 41 19.29 -0.62 -19.51
C LEU A 41 20.48 0.34 -19.45
N LYS A 42 20.22 1.59 -19.09
CA LYS A 42 21.22 2.62 -18.83
C LYS A 42 21.22 3.01 -17.36
N GLU A 43 22.31 2.68 -16.67
CA GLU A 43 22.52 3.01 -15.26
C GLU A 43 22.91 4.49 -15.07
N GLY A 44 22.47 5.10 -13.97
CA GLY A 44 22.90 6.42 -13.54
C GLY A 44 22.25 7.61 -14.25
N ALA A 45 21.35 7.36 -15.21
CA ALA A 45 20.68 8.38 -16.00
C ALA A 45 19.16 8.21 -15.97
N MET A 46 18.44 9.34 -16.02
CA MET A 46 17.00 9.42 -16.29
C MET A 46 16.87 10.23 -17.58
N GLU A 47 16.63 9.56 -18.69
CA GLU A 47 16.56 10.15 -20.02
C GLU A 47 15.10 10.22 -20.45
N GLU A 48 14.64 11.40 -20.83
CA GLU A 48 13.23 11.66 -21.15
C GLU A 48 12.76 10.86 -22.37
N GLU A 49 13.69 10.49 -23.25
CA GLU A 49 13.43 9.66 -24.43
C GLU A 49 13.23 8.17 -24.10
N GLY A 50 13.51 7.76 -22.87
CA GLY A 50 13.39 6.38 -22.40
C GLY A 50 11.97 5.85 -22.29
N ASP A 51 11.79 4.57 -22.58
CA ASP A 51 10.48 3.91 -22.52
C ASP A 51 9.99 3.70 -21.09
N ALA A 52 10.92 3.51 -20.14
CA ALA A 52 10.67 3.72 -18.72
C ALA A 52 11.91 4.29 -18.02
N LEU A 53 11.71 5.21 -17.08
CA LEU A 53 12.75 5.89 -16.32
C LEU A 53 12.33 6.08 -14.86
N GLY A 54 13.30 6.22 -13.98
CA GLY A 54 13.00 6.31 -12.55
C GLY A 54 14.22 6.27 -11.66
N TYR A 55 13.94 6.35 -10.36
CA TYR A 55 14.96 6.27 -9.33
C TYR A 55 14.47 5.55 -8.09
N PHE A 56 15.41 4.94 -7.38
CA PHE A 56 15.22 4.42 -6.04
C PHE A 56 16.16 5.15 -5.08
N ASN A 57 15.58 5.89 -4.14
CA ASN A 57 16.29 6.49 -3.02
C ASN A 57 16.19 5.56 -1.82
N ASP A 58 17.28 4.84 -1.52
CA ASP A 58 17.37 3.95 -0.36
C ASP A 58 17.65 4.74 0.94
N SER A 59 16.65 5.52 1.36
CA SER A 59 16.71 6.27 2.62
C SER A 59 16.20 5.49 3.83
N LEU A 60 16.02 4.16 3.72
CA LEU A 60 15.42 3.32 4.76
C LEU A 60 16.13 3.47 6.12
N SER A 61 17.46 3.51 6.14
CA SER A 61 18.24 3.67 7.38
C SER A 61 18.15 5.06 8.03
N VAL A 62 17.69 6.07 7.28
CA VAL A 62 17.63 7.47 7.73
C VAL A 62 16.20 7.88 8.08
N SER A 63 15.24 7.59 7.19
CA SER A 63 13.85 8.01 7.30
C SER A 63 12.88 6.87 7.60
N GLY A 64 13.37 5.62 7.63
CA GLY A 64 12.57 4.37 7.66
C GLY A 64 11.75 4.11 6.41
N TRP A 65 12.01 4.84 5.32
CA TRP A 65 11.42 4.63 4.01
C TRP A 65 12.47 4.70 2.92
N GLY A 66 12.44 3.74 1.99
CA GLY A 66 12.89 3.98 0.62
C GLY A 66 11.83 4.76 -0.16
N VAL A 67 12.24 5.49 -1.19
CA VAL A 67 11.31 6.15 -2.13
C VAL A 67 11.64 5.67 -3.53
N LEU A 68 10.64 5.13 -4.22
CA LEU A 68 10.76 4.66 -5.60
C LEU A 68 9.83 5.47 -6.49
N GLU A 69 10.37 5.98 -7.60
CA GLU A 69 9.61 6.63 -8.65
C GLU A 69 9.84 5.88 -9.96
N VAL A 70 8.75 5.55 -10.65
CA VAL A 70 8.77 4.88 -11.96
C VAL A 70 7.81 5.59 -12.89
N GLN A 71 8.33 6.05 -14.02
CA GLN A 71 7.56 6.58 -15.12
C GLN A 71 7.75 5.67 -16.34
N ALA A 72 6.67 5.34 -17.05
CA ALA A 72 6.74 4.48 -18.23
C ALA A 72 5.69 4.86 -19.29
N GLY A 73 6.02 4.62 -20.57
CA GLY A 73 5.12 4.87 -21.70
C GLY A 73 5.20 6.28 -22.27
N TYR A 74 6.26 7.03 -21.91
CA TYR A 74 6.52 8.41 -22.35
C TYR A 74 7.68 8.53 -23.33
N GLY A 75 8.33 7.40 -23.68
CA GLY A 75 9.46 7.37 -24.61
C GLY A 75 9.12 7.93 -25.98
N GLN A 76 10.17 8.14 -26.78
CA GLN A 76 10.07 8.77 -28.10
C GLN A 76 9.05 8.06 -29.03
N PHE A 77 8.95 6.74 -28.89
CA PHE A 77 7.96 5.93 -29.58
C PHE A 77 7.03 5.28 -28.57
N GLN A 78 5.72 5.36 -28.82
CA GLN A 78 4.75 4.76 -27.91
C GLN A 78 4.65 3.26 -28.14
N GLU A 79 5.30 2.50 -27.26
CA GLU A 79 5.29 1.05 -27.23
C GLU A 79 3.88 0.45 -27.00
N ASN A 80 3.78 -0.88 -27.13
CA ASN A 80 2.60 -1.61 -26.67
C ASN A 80 2.43 -1.43 -25.15
N ASP A 81 1.19 -1.39 -24.66
CA ASP A 81 0.87 -1.28 -23.24
C ASP A 81 1.49 -2.45 -22.44
N GLU A 82 1.51 -3.65 -23.01
CA GLU A 82 2.17 -4.82 -22.40
C GLU A 82 3.68 -4.61 -22.24
N ILE A 83 4.35 -4.07 -23.26
CA ILE A 83 5.79 -3.74 -23.21
C ILE A 83 6.02 -2.64 -22.18
N THR A 84 5.17 -1.60 -22.17
CA THR A 84 5.27 -0.49 -21.22
C THR A 84 5.20 -0.99 -19.76
N TYR A 85 4.24 -1.85 -19.44
CA TYR A 85 4.11 -2.41 -18.10
C TYR A 85 5.25 -3.36 -17.77
N PHE A 86 5.70 -4.17 -18.74
CA PHE A 86 6.89 -5.01 -18.59
C PHE A 86 8.13 -4.17 -18.25
N LEU A 87 8.37 -3.07 -18.97
CA LEU A 87 9.51 -2.19 -18.71
C LEU A 87 9.41 -1.46 -17.38
N ALA A 88 8.21 -1.02 -16.98
CA ALA A 88 7.98 -0.43 -15.66
C ALA A 88 8.34 -1.43 -14.54
N GLY A 89 7.89 -2.69 -14.70
CA GLY A 89 8.27 -3.79 -13.81
C GLY A 89 9.77 -4.04 -13.83
N TYR A 90 10.38 -4.14 -15.01
CA TYR A 90 11.81 -4.36 -15.18
C TYR A 90 12.65 -3.31 -14.46
N LEU A 91 12.30 -2.04 -14.64
CA LEU A 91 12.99 -0.94 -14.01
C LEU A 91 12.89 -1.00 -12.47
N GLU A 92 11.69 -1.23 -11.91
CA GLU A 92 11.52 -1.43 -10.47
C GLU A 92 12.32 -2.62 -9.96
N GLY A 93 12.25 -3.74 -10.69
CA GLY A 93 12.93 -4.99 -10.36
C GLY A 93 14.44 -4.80 -10.31
N TYR A 94 14.99 -4.08 -11.28
CA TYR A 94 16.41 -3.74 -11.32
C TYR A 94 16.80 -2.80 -10.16
N LEU A 95 16.09 -1.68 -9.98
CA LEU A 95 16.42 -0.66 -8.99
C LEU A 95 16.29 -1.16 -7.54
N THR A 96 15.39 -2.11 -7.29
CA THR A 96 15.09 -2.60 -5.93
C THR A 96 15.56 -4.04 -5.66
N ALA A 97 16.24 -4.69 -6.61
CA ALA A 97 16.62 -6.11 -6.56
C ALA A 97 17.28 -6.55 -5.23
N SER A 98 18.28 -5.79 -4.75
CA SER A 98 18.96 -6.09 -3.48
C SER A 98 17.97 -6.09 -2.30
N GLN A 99 17.06 -5.11 -2.25
CA GLN A 99 16.05 -5.07 -1.21
C GLN A 99 14.98 -6.15 -1.37
N MET A 100 14.62 -6.53 -2.60
CA MET A 100 13.71 -7.65 -2.86
C MET A 100 14.23 -8.95 -2.27
N ILE A 101 15.53 -9.23 -2.47
CA ILE A 101 16.20 -10.42 -1.92
C ILE A 101 16.12 -10.42 -0.39
N ASN A 102 16.54 -9.33 0.25
CA ASN A 102 16.50 -9.20 1.71
C ASN A 102 15.07 -9.32 2.26
N HIS A 103 14.10 -8.67 1.62
CA HIS A 103 12.71 -8.70 2.05
C HIS A 103 12.11 -10.11 1.92
N TYR A 104 12.40 -10.83 0.83
CA TYR A 104 12.00 -12.23 0.68
C TYR A 104 12.57 -13.10 1.80
N TYR A 105 13.86 -12.98 2.12
CA TYR A 105 14.48 -13.76 3.20
C TYR A 105 13.92 -13.42 4.59
N ASN A 106 13.53 -12.17 4.82
CA ASN A 106 12.86 -11.76 6.05
C ASN A 106 11.45 -12.33 6.15
N MET A 107 10.68 -12.30 5.06
CA MET A 107 9.26 -12.66 5.04
C MET A 107 9.00 -14.17 4.95
N TYR A 108 9.88 -14.91 4.26
CA TYR A 108 9.75 -16.36 4.10
C TYR A 108 9.50 -17.10 5.43
N PRO A 109 10.32 -16.96 6.49
CA PRO A 109 10.10 -17.67 7.75
C PRO A 109 8.88 -17.18 8.54
N GLN A 110 8.34 -15.99 8.24
CA GLN A 110 7.13 -15.49 8.88
C GLN A 110 5.89 -16.22 8.36
N MET A 111 5.86 -16.50 7.06
CA MET A 111 4.73 -17.15 6.39
C MET A 111 4.86 -18.67 6.40
N ILE A 112 6.05 -19.19 6.08
CA ILE A 112 6.31 -20.63 5.98
C ILE A 112 6.95 -21.11 7.27
N LYS A 113 6.11 -21.46 8.24
CA LYS A 113 6.54 -22.06 9.53
C LYS A 113 6.66 -23.59 9.48
N ASP A 114 6.13 -24.19 8.43
CA ASP A 114 5.98 -25.64 8.27
C ASP A 114 6.16 -25.97 6.80
N ASN A 115 7.24 -26.68 6.49
CA ASN A 115 7.64 -26.97 5.12
C ASN A 115 6.67 -27.92 4.41
N SER A 116 5.77 -28.63 5.12
CA SER A 116 4.79 -29.51 4.48
C SER A 116 3.83 -28.76 3.57
N VAL A 117 3.57 -27.47 3.82
CA VAL A 117 2.67 -26.64 3.00
C VAL A 117 3.31 -26.20 1.67
N MET A 118 4.63 -26.32 1.51
CA MET A 118 5.33 -25.76 0.36
C MET A 118 4.96 -26.39 -0.97
N LYS A 119 4.79 -27.72 -1.01
CA LYS A 119 4.39 -28.41 -2.25
C LYS A 119 2.96 -28.03 -2.66
N PRO A 120 1.93 -28.13 -1.78
CA PRO A 120 0.59 -27.62 -2.08
C PRO A 120 0.57 -26.16 -2.49
N LEU A 121 1.34 -25.30 -1.81
CA LEU A 121 1.38 -23.87 -2.10
C LEU A 121 1.94 -23.58 -3.48
N LYS A 122 3.08 -24.19 -3.85
CA LYS A 122 3.65 -24.04 -5.19
C LYS A 122 2.70 -24.54 -6.29
N CYS A 123 2.00 -25.65 -6.03
CA CYS A 123 1.00 -26.19 -6.96
C CYS A 123 -0.13 -25.17 -7.17
N PHE A 124 -0.74 -24.69 -6.09
CA PHE A 124 -1.82 -23.71 -6.13
C PHE A 124 -1.41 -22.43 -6.87
N MET A 125 -0.25 -21.86 -6.53
CA MET A 125 0.22 -20.63 -7.16
C MET A 125 0.55 -20.83 -8.65
N SER A 126 1.08 -21.98 -9.03
CA SER A 126 1.33 -22.31 -10.44
C SER A 126 0.04 -22.51 -11.23
N GLU A 127 -0.97 -23.17 -10.65
CA GLU A 127 -2.29 -23.35 -11.26
C GLU A 127 -3.00 -22.01 -11.42
N GLN A 128 -2.93 -21.14 -10.40
CA GLN A 128 -3.55 -19.81 -10.41
C GLN A 128 -2.90 -18.89 -11.45
N ASP A 129 -1.57 -18.89 -11.57
CA ASP A 129 -0.87 -18.13 -12.61
C ASP A 129 -1.21 -18.64 -14.03
N SER A 130 -1.24 -19.97 -14.21
CA SER A 130 -1.61 -20.59 -15.48
C SER A 130 -3.06 -20.27 -15.90
N TRP A 131 -3.99 -20.36 -14.93
CA TRP A 131 -5.39 -19.99 -15.16
C TRP A 131 -5.51 -18.50 -15.52
N THR A 132 -4.85 -17.61 -14.76
CA THR A 132 -4.85 -16.17 -15.02
C THR A 132 -4.37 -15.87 -16.44
N ARG A 133 -3.23 -16.43 -16.84
CA ARG A 133 -2.67 -16.24 -18.21
C ARG A 133 -3.57 -16.80 -19.29
N THR A 134 -4.26 -17.90 -19.01
CA THR A 134 -5.25 -18.49 -19.94
C THR A 134 -6.43 -17.54 -20.14
N GLN A 135 -6.99 -16.99 -19.06
CA GLN A 135 -8.10 -16.02 -19.13
C GLN A 135 -7.68 -14.73 -19.84
N VAL A 136 -6.48 -14.21 -19.57
CA VAL A 136 -5.91 -13.06 -20.31
C VAL A 136 -5.84 -13.36 -21.81
N LYS A 137 -5.38 -14.55 -22.21
CA LYS A 137 -5.29 -14.93 -23.62
C LYS A 137 -6.67 -15.03 -24.29
N LEU A 138 -7.67 -15.54 -23.57
CA LEU A 138 -9.03 -15.74 -24.08
C LEU A 138 -9.80 -14.43 -24.18
N SER A 139 -9.71 -13.58 -23.16
CA SER A 139 -10.62 -12.45 -22.95
C SER A 139 -9.93 -11.09 -22.98
N GLY A 140 -8.60 -11.01 -22.88
CA GLY A 140 -7.87 -9.75 -22.72
C GLY A 140 -7.90 -8.80 -23.92
N LYS A 141 -8.41 -9.25 -25.08
CA LYS A 141 -8.65 -8.39 -26.26
C LYS A 141 -10.02 -7.72 -26.25
N THR A 142 -10.98 -8.28 -25.50
CA THR A 142 -12.39 -7.87 -25.55
C THR A 142 -12.93 -7.39 -24.21
N ASP A 143 -12.31 -7.83 -23.11
CA ASP A 143 -12.70 -7.48 -21.75
C ASP A 143 -11.65 -6.56 -21.11
N PRO A 144 -12.03 -5.32 -20.72
CA PRO A 144 -11.14 -4.37 -20.06
C PRO A 144 -10.50 -4.90 -18.76
N LEU A 145 -11.22 -5.74 -17.99
CA LEU A 145 -10.68 -6.36 -16.78
C LEU A 145 -9.52 -7.28 -17.14
N TRP A 146 -9.75 -8.23 -18.05
CA TRP A 146 -8.73 -9.18 -18.47
C TRP A 146 -7.58 -8.55 -19.25
N HIS A 147 -7.84 -7.47 -20.00
CA HIS A 147 -6.79 -6.67 -20.61
C HIS A 147 -5.84 -6.13 -19.53
N HIS A 148 -6.39 -5.50 -18.48
CA HIS A 148 -5.58 -4.93 -17.41
C HIS A 148 -4.91 -5.99 -16.54
N VAL A 149 -5.54 -7.15 -16.31
CA VAL A 149 -4.88 -8.30 -15.69
C VAL A 149 -3.64 -8.71 -16.49
N GLY A 150 -3.74 -8.73 -17.83
CA GLY A 150 -2.60 -9.00 -18.71
C GLY A 150 -1.45 -8.01 -18.51
N LEU A 151 -1.75 -6.71 -18.37
CA LEU A 151 -0.74 -5.69 -18.08
C LEU A 151 -0.07 -5.90 -16.71
N LEU A 152 -0.82 -6.31 -15.69
CA LEU A 152 -0.26 -6.62 -14.37
C LEU A 152 0.65 -7.86 -14.41
N VAL A 153 0.28 -8.88 -15.19
CA VAL A 153 1.11 -10.06 -15.43
C VAL A 153 2.41 -9.66 -16.13
N ALA A 154 2.33 -8.82 -17.18
CA ALA A 154 3.50 -8.28 -17.86
C ALA A 154 4.41 -7.48 -16.91
N GLN A 155 3.83 -6.67 -16.03
CA GLN A 155 4.60 -5.94 -15.01
C GLN A 155 5.32 -6.87 -14.03
N MET A 156 4.68 -7.96 -13.59
CA MET A 156 5.32 -8.96 -12.73
C MET A 156 6.44 -9.72 -13.45
N ASP A 157 6.25 -10.07 -14.72
CA ASP A 157 7.27 -10.71 -15.56
C ASP A 157 8.48 -9.78 -15.74
N GLY A 158 8.21 -8.49 -15.97
CA GLY A 158 9.21 -7.43 -15.99
C GLY A 158 9.98 -7.33 -14.69
N LEU A 159 9.27 -7.25 -13.55
CA LEU A 159 9.86 -7.18 -12.21
C LEU A 159 10.85 -8.31 -11.95
N HIS A 160 10.46 -9.54 -12.30
CA HIS A 160 11.35 -10.70 -12.19
C HIS A 160 12.55 -10.58 -13.14
N ALA A 161 12.35 -10.18 -14.40
CA ALA A 161 13.41 -10.04 -15.40
C ALA A 161 14.45 -8.97 -15.01
N GLY A 162 14.01 -7.81 -14.54
CA GLY A 162 14.89 -6.73 -14.09
C GLY A 162 15.71 -7.10 -12.86
N ALA A 163 15.08 -7.76 -11.88
CA ALA A 163 15.78 -8.28 -10.71
C ALA A 163 16.80 -9.36 -11.09
N ALA A 164 16.48 -10.24 -12.05
CA ALA A 164 17.39 -11.26 -12.54
C ALA A 164 18.58 -10.67 -13.31
N TYR A 165 18.36 -9.62 -14.10
CA TYR A 165 19.42 -8.88 -14.78
C TYR A 165 20.37 -8.22 -13.78
N TRP A 166 19.83 -7.53 -12.78
CA TRP A 166 20.64 -6.96 -11.69
C TRP A 166 21.49 -8.04 -11.01
N ALA A 167 20.88 -9.16 -10.64
CA ALA A 167 21.57 -10.25 -9.96
C ALA A 167 22.73 -10.79 -10.81
N LYS A 168 22.48 -11.04 -12.11
CA LYS A 168 23.53 -11.47 -13.05
C LYS A 168 24.67 -10.44 -13.15
N SER A 169 24.34 -9.15 -13.24
CA SER A 169 25.35 -8.07 -13.34
C SER A 169 26.24 -7.95 -12.10
N ARG A 170 25.75 -8.39 -10.94
CA ARG A 170 26.45 -8.35 -9.65
C ARG A 170 26.96 -9.72 -9.18
N GLN A 171 26.85 -10.76 -10.01
CA GLN A 171 27.20 -12.16 -9.67
C GLN A 171 26.43 -12.69 -8.45
N GLU A 172 25.21 -12.20 -8.25
CA GLU A 172 24.28 -12.61 -7.20
C GLU A 172 23.30 -13.68 -7.70
N LYS A 173 22.70 -14.43 -6.78
CA LYS A 173 21.66 -15.41 -7.12
C LYS A 173 20.33 -14.69 -7.42
N PRO A 174 19.71 -14.89 -8.60
CA PRO A 174 18.42 -14.30 -8.89
C PRO A 174 17.31 -14.90 -8.03
N LEU A 175 16.32 -14.09 -7.66
CA LEU A 175 15.06 -14.58 -7.12
C LEU A 175 14.37 -15.45 -8.17
N SER A 176 13.71 -16.52 -7.73
CA SER A 176 12.86 -17.31 -8.61
C SER A 176 11.53 -16.61 -8.86
N MET A 177 10.84 -16.97 -9.96
CA MET A 177 9.47 -16.47 -10.21
C MET A 177 8.54 -16.76 -9.02
N PHE A 178 8.65 -17.96 -8.41
CA PHE A 178 7.89 -18.28 -7.20
C PHE A 178 8.17 -17.29 -6.05
N ALA A 179 9.41 -16.86 -5.86
CA ALA A 179 9.74 -15.88 -4.83
C ALA A 179 9.08 -14.52 -5.11
N VAL A 180 9.03 -14.08 -6.38
CA VAL A 180 8.34 -12.86 -6.79
C VAL A 180 6.83 -12.97 -6.60
N GLN A 181 6.23 -14.09 -7.01
CA GLN A 181 4.81 -14.37 -6.78
C GLN A 181 4.50 -14.45 -5.28
N PHE A 182 5.38 -15.06 -4.48
CA PHE A 182 5.25 -15.16 -3.03
C PHE A 182 5.20 -13.76 -2.39
N LEU A 183 6.10 -12.86 -2.79
CA LEU A 183 6.12 -11.47 -2.30
C LEU A 183 4.81 -10.73 -2.62
N ASN A 184 4.34 -10.85 -3.87
CA ASN A 184 3.10 -10.19 -4.29
C ASN A 184 1.85 -10.80 -3.64
N GLY A 185 1.89 -12.08 -3.30
CA GLY A 185 0.79 -12.79 -2.63
C GLY A 185 0.80 -12.76 -1.11
N ILE A 186 1.73 -12.07 -0.42
CA ILE A 186 1.88 -12.17 1.05
C ILE A 186 0.56 -12.00 1.81
N GLY A 187 -0.28 -11.04 1.41
CA GLY A 187 -1.59 -10.83 2.02
C GLY A 187 -2.54 -12.01 1.79
N ASP A 188 -2.61 -12.51 0.55
CA ASP A 188 -3.40 -13.69 0.19
C ASP A 188 -2.93 -14.96 0.90
N LEU A 189 -1.62 -15.09 1.13
CA LEU A 189 -1.01 -16.22 1.82
C LEU A 189 -1.48 -16.34 3.28
N LEU A 190 -1.94 -15.26 3.91
CA LEU A 190 -2.50 -15.29 5.28
C LEU A 190 -3.74 -16.18 5.38
N ASP A 191 -4.56 -16.24 4.32
CA ASP A 191 -5.75 -17.08 4.22
C ASP A 191 -5.45 -18.41 3.49
N LEU A 192 -4.63 -18.35 2.44
CA LEU A 192 -4.34 -19.50 1.59
C LEU A 192 -3.56 -20.60 2.32
N ILE A 193 -2.53 -20.26 3.11
CA ILE A 193 -1.74 -21.26 3.84
C ILE A 193 -2.61 -22.06 4.82
N PRO A 194 -3.44 -21.44 5.67
CA PRO A 194 -4.41 -22.15 6.49
C PRO A 194 -5.40 -23.00 5.67
N ALA A 195 -5.90 -22.48 4.55
CA ALA A 195 -6.83 -23.21 3.67
C ALA A 195 -6.20 -24.51 3.13
N LEU A 196 -4.94 -24.45 2.69
CA LEU A 196 -4.21 -25.61 2.17
C LEU A 196 -3.89 -26.64 3.27
N LYS A 197 -3.50 -26.20 4.47
CA LYS A 197 -3.26 -27.10 5.61
C LYS A 197 -4.53 -27.83 6.09
N ARG A 198 -5.70 -27.20 5.94
CA ARG A 198 -6.97 -27.86 6.26
C ARG A 198 -7.30 -28.96 5.25
N ARG A 199 -7.01 -28.75 3.96
CA ARG A 199 -7.18 -29.81 2.96
C ARG A 199 -6.34 -31.04 3.28
N SER A 200 -5.18 -30.88 3.91
CA SER A 200 -4.34 -32.00 4.35
C SER A 200 -4.74 -32.60 5.71
N ASN A 201 -5.45 -31.87 6.58
CA ASN A 201 -5.76 -32.31 7.95
C ASN A 201 -7.28 -32.37 8.20
N SER A 202 -7.80 -33.56 8.50
CA SER A 202 -9.22 -33.88 8.77
C SER A 202 -9.76 -33.40 10.13
N SER A 203 -9.32 -32.24 10.62
CA SER A 203 -9.77 -31.73 11.92
C SER A 203 -11.18 -31.11 11.85
N SER A 204 -12.04 -31.44 12.82
CA SER A 204 -13.47 -31.09 12.89
C SER A 204 -13.78 -29.67 13.37
N ASP A 205 -12.84 -28.95 14.00
CA ASP A 205 -13.10 -27.60 14.53
C ASP A 205 -13.12 -26.56 13.42
N SER A 206 -14.34 -26.11 13.08
CA SER A 206 -14.63 -25.13 12.02
C SER A 206 -14.42 -23.67 12.42
N PHE A 207 -14.13 -23.38 13.70
CA PHE A 207 -13.90 -22.02 14.21
C PHE A 207 -12.55 -21.92 14.93
N ARG A 208 -11.59 -21.24 14.30
CA ARG A 208 -10.22 -21.09 14.82
C ARG A 208 -9.82 -19.63 14.93
N MET A 209 -9.02 -19.32 15.94
CA MET A 209 -8.34 -18.03 16.05
C MET A 209 -7.15 -18.01 15.09
N PRO A 210 -7.17 -17.22 14.00
CA PRO A 210 -5.98 -17.02 13.18
C PRO A 210 -4.91 -16.24 13.94
N GLY A 211 -3.67 -16.30 13.43
CA GLY A 211 -2.59 -15.43 13.89
C GLY A 211 -2.95 -13.96 13.65
N MET A 212 -2.54 -13.09 14.57
CA MET A 212 -2.93 -11.67 14.55
C MET A 212 -2.37 -10.94 13.31
N SER A 213 -3.24 -10.49 12.42
CA SER A 213 -3.03 -9.28 11.64
C SER A 213 -4.02 -8.23 12.14
N HIS A 214 -3.55 -7.02 12.35
CA HIS A 214 -4.40 -5.93 12.82
C HIS A 214 -4.03 -4.69 12.04
N CYS A 215 -5.02 -3.94 11.59
CA CYS A 215 -4.84 -2.62 11.03
C CYS A 215 -5.90 -1.74 11.67
N SER A 216 -5.61 -0.46 11.82
CA SER A 216 -6.58 0.52 12.27
C SER A 216 -6.62 1.64 11.25
N ALA A 217 -7.81 2.06 10.85
CA ALA A 217 -8.00 3.21 9.97
C ALA A 217 -9.01 4.19 10.56
N LEU A 218 -8.79 5.48 10.28
CA LEU A 218 -9.70 6.57 10.61
C LEU A 218 -9.79 7.52 9.43
N ILE A 219 -11.00 7.73 8.94
CA ILE A 219 -11.34 8.78 7.98
C ILE A 219 -12.13 9.83 8.78
N LYS A 220 -11.54 11.01 8.97
CA LYS A 220 -12.07 12.08 9.81
C LYS A 220 -12.46 13.27 8.94
N MET A 221 -13.73 13.62 8.95
CA MET A 221 -14.21 14.89 8.45
C MET A 221 -14.20 15.92 9.58
N LEU A 222 -13.60 17.08 9.33
CA LEU A 222 -13.59 18.18 10.30
C LEU A 222 -15.00 18.83 10.42
N PRO A 223 -15.35 19.44 11.57
CA PRO A 223 -16.73 19.77 11.91
C PRO A 223 -17.47 20.67 10.92
N GLY A 224 -16.79 21.64 10.29
CA GLY A 224 -17.33 22.52 9.26
C GLY A 224 -17.01 22.07 7.83
N TYR A 225 -16.64 20.80 7.64
CA TYR A 225 -16.15 20.26 6.37
C TYR A 225 -14.90 20.96 5.85
N GLU A 226 -14.05 21.49 6.74
CA GLU A 226 -12.87 22.27 6.38
C GLU A 226 -11.78 21.41 5.77
N ASN A 227 -11.70 20.14 6.19
CA ASN A 227 -10.76 19.19 5.66
C ASN A 227 -11.22 17.74 5.88
N LEU A 228 -10.73 16.84 5.04
CA LEU A 228 -10.87 15.40 5.17
C LEU A 228 -9.50 14.79 5.45
N LEU A 229 -9.35 14.19 6.62
CA LEU A 229 -8.11 13.57 7.07
C LEU A 229 -8.27 12.05 7.03
N LEU A 230 -7.26 11.33 6.51
CA LEU A 230 -7.25 9.87 6.53
C LEU A 230 -5.93 9.36 7.10
N GLY A 231 -6.07 8.50 8.11
CA GLY A 231 -4.96 7.82 8.77
C GLY A 231 -5.12 6.31 8.71
N HIS A 232 -4.03 5.62 8.41
CA HIS A 232 -3.93 4.17 8.45
C HIS A 232 -2.73 3.74 9.30
N SER A 233 -2.95 2.82 10.22
CA SER A 233 -1.91 2.18 11.03
C SER A 233 -1.93 0.69 10.75
N SER A 234 -0.95 0.24 9.97
CA SER A 234 -0.77 -1.17 9.62
C SER A 234 -0.05 -1.89 10.76
N TRP A 235 -0.51 -3.08 11.16
CA TRP A 235 0.20 -3.91 12.11
C TRP A 235 0.62 -5.19 11.42
N TYR A 236 1.92 -5.43 11.46
CA TYR A 236 2.52 -6.59 10.85
C TYR A 236 3.83 -6.96 11.54
N SER A 237 4.47 -8.04 11.10
CA SER A 237 5.75 -8.50 11.66
C SER A 237 6.85 -7.46 11.42
N TYR A 238 7.75 -7.28 12.38
CA TYR A 238 8.94 -6.43 12.20
C TYR A 238 9.85 -6.87 11.06
N ALA A 239 9.79 -8.15 10.68
CA ALA A 239 10.47 -8.65 9.49
C ALA A 239 10.04 -7.92 8.20
N ALA A 240 8.84 -7.33 8.19
CA ALA A 240 8.33 -6.56 7.07
C ALA A 240 8.76 -5.09 7.07
N SER A 241 9.58 -4.63 8.02
CA SER A 241 9.95 -3.22 8.16
C SER A 241 10.83 -2.63 7.03
N MET A 242 11.09 -3.38 5.96
CA MET A 242 11.70 -2.87 4.74
C MET A 242 10.64 -2.16 3.89
N ARG A 243 10.53 -0.85 4.06
CA ARG A 243 9.45 -0.04 3.47
C ARG A 243 9.93 0.73 2.25
N ILE A 244 9.08 0.77 1.22
CA ILE A 244 9.26 1.65 0.06
C ILE A 244 7.96 2.40 -0.18
N TYR A 245 7.99 3.73 -0.19
CA TYR A 245 6.90 4.53 -0.72
C TYR A 245 7.08 4.65 -2.24
N LYS A 246 6.05 4.26 -3.00
CA LYS A 246 6.13 4.13 -4.46
C LYS A 246 5.26 5.17 -5.14
N HIS A 247 5.82 5.80 -6.17
CA HIS A 247 5.14 6.67 -7.10
C HIS A 247 5.25 6.08 -8.50
N TRP A 248 4.13 5.72 -9.11
CA TRP A 248 4.09 5.25 -10.48
C TRP A 248 3.28 6.19 -11.35
N ASP A 249 3.83 6.53 -12.51
CA ASP A 249 3.16 7.24 -13.60
C ASP A 249 3.26 6.39 -14.88
N LEU A 250 2.22 5.59 -15.13
CA LEU A 250 2.20 4.62 -16.23
C LEU A 250 1.22 5.09 -17.31
N LYS A 251 1.72 5.45 -18.48
CA LYS A 251 0.90 5.84 -19.62
C LYS A 251 0.60 4.62 -20.49
N ASN A 252 -0.68 4.36 -20.73
CA ASN A 252 -1.16 3.32 -21.63
C ASN A 252 -2.09 3.93 -22.69
N LYS A 253 -2.25 3.23 -23.82
CA LYS A 253 -3.06 3.69 -24.96
C LYS A 253 -4.56 3.66 -24.65
N HIS A 254 -5.01 2.70 -23.85
CA HIS A 254 -6.44 2.42 -23.65
C HIS A 254 -7.11 3.30 -22.59
N ASN A 255 -6.43 3.55 -21.46
CA ASN A 255 -6.99 4.22 -20.28
C ASN A 255 -6.29 5.57 -19.98
N GLY A 256 -5.34 6.00 -20.82
CA GLY A 256 -4.55 7.21 -20.61
C GLY A 256 -3.47 6.99 -19.56
N THR A 257 -3.43 7.82 -18.52
CA THR A 257 -2.36 7.79 -17.53
C THR A 257 -2.85 7.23 -16.19
N SER A 258 -2.26 6.11 -15.78
CA SER A 258 -2.43 5.50 -14.46
C SER A 258 -1.39 6.04 -13.48
N ARG A 259 -1.77 7.05 -12.70
CA ARG A 259 -0.95 7.57 -11.59
C ARG A 259 -1.37 6.96 -10.27
N LEU A 260 -0.41 6.49 -9.48
CA LEU A 260 -0.66 6.02 -8.13
C LEU A 260 0.53 6.27 -7.20
N SER A 261 0.24 6.67 -5.98
CA SER A 261 1.21 6.83 -4.89
C SER A 261 0.77 5.99 -3.69
N PHE A 262 1.64 5.13 -3.18
CA PHE A 262 1.24 4.15 -2.16
C PHE A 262 2.40 3.68 -1.29
N SER A 263 2.07 3.33 -0.04
CA SER A 263 3.02 2.68 0.85
C SER A 263 3.18 1.21 0.45
N SER A 264 4.41 0.74 0.31
CA SER A 264 4.69 -0.62 -0.15
C SER A 264 6.02 -1.14 0.41
N TYR A 265 6.57 -2.14 -0.25
CA TYR A 265 7.70 -2.95 0.13
C TYR A 265 8.49 -3.34 -1.13
N PRO A 266 9.76 -3.75 -0.99
CA PRO A 266 10.56 -4.24 -2.11
C PRO A 266 9.89 -5.40 -2.85
N GLY A 267 9.69 -5.25 -4.16
CA GLY A 267 9.18 -6.33 -5.03
C GLY A 267 7.68 -6.64 -4.93
N ILE A 268 6.91 -5.85 -4.18
CA ILE A 268 5.45 -5.99 -4.08
C ILE A 268 4.78 -4.93 -4.97
N LEU A 269 4.03 -5.35 -5.98
CA LEU A 269 3.34 -4.50 -6.94
C LEU A 269 2.00 -3.95 -6.42
N SER A 270 1.77 -4.03 -5.12
CA SER A 270 0.63 -3.49 -4.39
C SER A 270 1.11 -2.96 -3.04
N SER A 271 0.22 -2.33 -2.29
CA SER A 271 0.39 -2.09 -0.87
C SER A 271 -0.06 -3.35 -0.12
N LEU A 272 0.72 -3.79 0.87
CA LEU A 272 0.30 -4.78 1.87
C LEU A 272 -0.29 -4.09 3.13
N ASP A 273 -0.17 -2.77 3.21
CA ASP A 273 -0.86 -1.98 4.24
C ASP A 273 -2.31 -1.68 3.82
N ASP A 274 -2.52 -1.68 2.50
CA ASP A 274 -3.34 -0.80 1.65
C ASP A 274 -3.52 0.65 2.11
N PHE A 275 -2.75 1.50 1.45
CA PHE A 275 -2.94 2.94 1.43
C PHE A 275 -2.52 3.43 0.04
N TYR A 276 -3.45 4.01 -0.71
CA TYR A 276 -3.23 4.49 -2.07
C TYR A 276 -3.86 5.85 -2.29
N LEU A 277 -3.12 6.69 -3.02
CA LEU A 277 -3.60 7.91 -3.66
C LEU A 277 -3.63 7.65 -5.16
N LEU A 278 -4.81 7.67 -5.78
CA LEU A 278 -4.96 7.39 -7.20
C LEU A 278 -5.14 8.70 -7.98
N GLY A 279 -4.57 8.77 -9.18
CA GLY A 279 -4.73 9.91 -10.09
C GLY A 279 -6.18 10.16 -10.52
N THR A 280 -7.07 9.20 -10.31
CA THR A 280 -8.52 9.34 -10.56
C THR A 280 -9.25 10.18 -9.50
N GLY A 281 -8.55 10.58 -8.43
CA GLY A 281 -9.11 11.27 -7.26
C GLY A 281 -9.67 10.33 -6.21
N LEU A 282 -9.42 9.02 -6.33
CA LEU A 282 -9.80 8.03 -5.32
C LEU A 282 -8.69 7.84 -4.29
N LEU A 283 -9.09 7.70 -3.04
CA LEU A 283 -8.23 7.25 -1.95
C LEU A 283 -8.69 5.87 -1.50
N VAL A 284 -7.77 4.94 -1.33
CA VAL A 284 -8.11 3.57 -0.94
C VAL A 284 -7.27 3.17 0.25
N THR A 285 -7.93 2.66 1.28
CA THR A 285 -7.27 1.98 2.41
C THR A 285 -8.10 0.80 2.88
N GLN A 286 -7.57 -0.06 3.76
CA GLN A 286 -8.32 -1.20 4.29
C GLN A 286 -7.94 -1.58 5.71
N THR A 287 -8.74 -2.43 6.34
CA THR A 287 -8.27 -3.27 7.44
C THR A 287 -8.70 -4.73 7.26
N THR A 288 -7.80 -5.67 7.57
CA THR A 288 -8.04 -7.10 7.33
C THR A 288 -9.06 -7.68 8.29
N ASN A 289 -10.10 -8.34 7.78
CA ASN A 289 -11.08 -9.05 8.56
C ASN A 289 -10.72 -10.54 8.62
N ASN A 290 -10.76 -11.12 9.81
CA ASN A 290 -10.49 -12.54 9.97
C ASN A 290 -11.68 -13.38 9.49
N VAL A 291 -11.41 -14.54 8.90
CA VAL A 291 -12.43 -15.55 8.61
C VAL A 291 -12.33 -16.66 9.65
N PHE A 292 -13.12 -16.55 10.72
CA PHE A 292 -13.14 -17.56 11.78
C PHE A 292 -13.83 -18.83 11.33
N ASN A 293 -14.88 -18.72 10.52
CA ASN A 293 -15.59 -19.85 9.93
C ASN A 293 -14.74 -20.49 8.82
N SER A 294 -13.90 -21.45 9.21
CA SER A 294 -12.94 -22.11 8.31
C SER A 294 -13.59 -23.00 7.25
N SER A 295 -14.89 -23.31 7.35
CA SER A 295 -15.62 -24.04 6.31
C SER A 295 -15.64 -23.26 4.99
N LEU A 296 -15.65 -21.92 5.05
CA LEU A 296 -15.62 -21.04 3.87
C LEU A 296 -14.35 -21.22 3.02
N PHE A 297 -13.24 -21.67 3.63
CA PHE A 297 -12.01 -21.94 2.88
C PHE A 297 -12.10 -23.13 1.92
N SER A 298 -13.22 -23.86 1.86
CA SER A 298 -13.46 -24.81 0.76
C SER A 298 -13.65 -24.10 -0.58
N LEU A 299 -14.09 -22.84 -0.57
CA LEU A 299 -14.36 -22.02 -1.75
C LEU A 299 -13.10 -21.37 -2.36
N VAL A 300 -11.95 -21.46 -1.68
CA VAL A 300 -10.68 -20.91 -2.19
C VAL A 300 -10.11 -21.87 -3.23
N THR A 301 -10.10 -21.47 -4.50
CA THR A 301 -9.61 -22.26 -5.65
C THR A 301 -8.54 -21.47 -6.42
N PRO A 302 -7.68 -22.15 -7.21
CA PRO A 302 -6.73 -21.46 -8.07
C PRO A 302 -7.41 -20.76 -9.27
N GLU A 303 -8.67 -21.07 -9.58
CA GLU A 303 -9.44 -20.45 -10.65
C GLU A 303 -10.12 -19.16 -10.17
N ALA A 304 -9.31 -18.24 -9.64
CA ALA A 304 -9.74 -16.94 -9.14
C ALA A 304 -8.57 -15.94 -9.15
N LEU A 305 -8.88 -14.64 -9.13
CA LEU A 305 -7.86 -13.60 -9.03
C LEU A 305 -7.54 -13.31 -7.57
N LEU A 306 -6.25 -13.39 -7.22
CA LEU A 306 -5.77 -13.02 -5.89
C LEU A 306 -6.10 -11.55 -5.59
N ALA A 307 -6.25 -11.21 -4.31
CA ALA A 307 -6.71 -9.89 -3.89
C ALA A 307 -5.81 -8.77 -4.43
N TRP A 308 -4.50 -8.95 -4.41
CA TRP A 308 -3.58 -7.93 -4.94
C TRP A 308 -3.84 -7.65 -6.43
N GLN A 309 -4.18 -8.66 -7.24
CA GLN A 309 -4.51 -8.48 -8.66
C GLN A 309 -5.81 -7.68 -8.80
N ARG A 310 -6.86 -8.05 -8.04
CA ARG A 310 -8.16 -7.38 -8.09
C ARG A 310 -8.09 -5.93 -7.61
N VAL A 311 -7.34 -5.65 -6.55
CA VAL A 311 -7.07 -4.27 -6.08
C VAL A 311 -6.41 -3.45 -7.18
N ARG A 312 -5.40 -4.00 -7.85
CA ARG A 312 -4.65 -3.30 -8.90
C ARG A 312 -5.47 -3.05 -10.15
N VAL A 313 -6.32 -3.99 -10.56
CA VAL A 313 -7.25 -3.78 -11.67
C VAL A 313 -8.30 -2.74 -11.31
N ALA A 314 -8.87 -2.80 -10.11
CA ALA A 314 -9.82 -1.80 -9.64
C ALA A 314 -9.21 -0.39 -9.60
N HIS A 315 -7.96 -0.24 -9.18
CA HIS A 315 -7.26 1.05 -9.22
C HIS A 315 -7.12 1.64 -10.62
N ALA A 316 -6.90 0.78 -11.61
CA ALA A 316 -6.65 1.23 -12.97
C ALA A 316 -7.94 1.54 -13.75
N LEU A 317 -9.05 0.89 -13.41
CA LEU A 317 -10.30 1.00 -14.16
C LEU A 317 -11.36 1.88 -13.49
N ALA A 318 -11.31 2.07 -12.17
CA ALA A 318 -12.36 2.76 -11.45
C ALA A 318 -12.17 4.28 -11.41
N CYS A 319 -13.23 5.01 -11.75
CA CYS A 319 -13.31 6.46 -11.60
C CYS A 319 -14.16 6.91 -10.40
N THR A 320 -14.87 5.98 -9.76
CA THR A 320 -15.73 6.22 -8.58
C THR A 320 -15.59 5.08 -7.58
N GLY A 321 -15.92 5.32 -6.30
CA GLY A 321 -15.90 4.26 -5.29
C GLY A 321 -16.84 3.09 -5.59
N LYS A 322 -18.00 3.36 -6.19
CA LYS A 322 -18.95 2.31 -6.62
C LYS A 322 -18.38 1.42 -7.73
N GLN A 323 -17.77 2.02 -8.75
CA GLN A 323 -17.11 1.26 -9.83
C GLN A 323 -15.96 0.42 -9.28
N TRP A 324 -15.17 0.99 -8.36
CA TRP A 324 -14.09 0.26 -7.69
C TRP A 324 -14.61 -1.01 -7.04
N ALA A 325 -15.71 -0.91 -6.29
CA ALA A 325 -16.35 -2.07 -5.66
C ALA A 325 -16.84 -3.10 -6.70
N GLN A 326 -17.53 -2.65 -7.75
CA GLN A 326 -18.04 -3.53 -8.82
C GLN A 326 -16.93 -4.31 -9.53
N ILE A 327 -15.79 -3.67 -9.78
CA ILE A 327 -14.61 -4.31 -10.39
C ILE A 327 -13.97 -5.29 -9.39
N PHE A 328 -13.78 -4.87 -8.14
CA PHE A 328 -13.17 -5.70 -7.10
C PHE A 328 -13.95 -6.98 -6.77
N CYS A 329 -15.28 -6.96 -6.94
CA CYS A 329 -16.15 -8.13 -6.73
C CYS A 329 -15.91 -9.29 -7.70
N GLN A 330 -15.32 -9.03 -8.88
CA GLN A 330 -15.13 -10.04 -9.92
C GLN A 330 -14.00 -11.01 -9.53
N ASP A 331 -14.16 -12.29 -9.88
CA ASP A 331 -13.18 -13.36 -9.64
C ASP A 331 -12.63 -13.44 -8.20
N ASN A 332 -13.50 -13.22 -7.21
CA ASN A 332 -13.15 -13.22 -5.79
C ASN A 332 -12.46 -14.53 -5.35
N SER A 333 -11.20 -14.42 -4.95
CA SER A 333 -10.40 -15.54 -4.43
C SER A 333 -10.78 -16.01 -3.02
N GLY A 334 -11.46 -15.18 -2.22
CA GLY A 334 -11.65 -15.44 -0.79
C GLY A 334 -10.37 -15.38 0.03
N THR A 335 -9.33 -14.75 -0.50
CA THR A 335 -8.03 -14.56 0.16
C THR A 335 -7.77 -13.08 0.37
N TYR A 336 -6.99 -12.78 1.41
CA TYR A 336 -6.77 -11.43 1.94
C TYR A 336 -8.07 -10.67 2.19
N ASN A 337 -8.90 -11.26 3.04
CA ASN A 337 -10.25 -10.81 3.30
C ASN A 337 -10.24 -9.48 4.09
N ASN A 338 -10.59 -8.37 3.43
CA ASN A 338 -10.43 -7.03 4.00
C ASN A 338 -11.76 -6.25 4.00
N GLN A 339 -11.83 -5.21 4.83
CA GLN A 339 -12.74 -4.08 4.66
C GLN A 339 -11.99 -2.96 3.95
N TYR A 340 -12.26 -2.72 2.67
CA TYR A 340 -11.75 -1.57 1.93
C TYR A 340 -12.65 -0.35 2.16
N MET A 341 -12.02 0.81 2.25
CA MET A 341 -12.65 2.13 2.30
C MET A 341 -12.14 2.92 1.10
N VAL A 342 -13.05 3.24 0.19
CA VAL A 342 -12.76 3.99 -1.03
C VAL A 342 -13.41 5.36 -0.93
N VAL A 343 -12.61 6.40 -0.77
CA VAL A 343 -13.06 7.79 -0.73
C VAL A 343 -12.95 8.38 -2.13
N ASP A 344 -14.04 8.93 -2.64
CA ASP A 344 -14.07 9.68 -3.90
C ASP A 344 -13.98 11.18 -3.63
N LEU A 345 -12.79 11.76 -3.79
CA LEU A 345 -12.56 13.17 -3.47
C LEU A 345 -13.35 14.13 -4.35
N LYS A 346 -13.76 13.71 -5.56
CA LYS A 346 -14.58 14.54 -6.46
C LYS A 346 -15.99 14.76 -5.93
N ARG A 347 -16.43 13.92 -4.98
CA ARG A 347 -17.74 13.98 -4.31
C ARG A 347 -17.70 14.70 -2.97
N VAL A 348 -16.53 15.17 -2.55
CA VAL A 348 -16.32 15.92 -1.30
C VAL A 348 -16.01 17.37 -1.64
N SER A 349 -16.98 18.25 -1.42
CA SER A 349 -16.83 19.70 -1.55
C SER A 349 -16.61 20.32 -0.18
N LEU A 350 -15.33 20.61 0.16
CA LEU A 350 -14.97 21.22 1.44
C LEU A 350 -15.73 22.53 1.70
N GLY A 351 -16.13 22.73 2.95
CA GLY A 351 -16.94 23.86 3.44
C GLY A 351 -18.37 23.89 2.90
N LYS A 352 -18.80 22.88 2.13
CA LYS A 352 -20.10 22.88 1.43
C LYS A 352 -20.89 21.60 1.65
N GLN A 353 -20.49 20.49 1.01
CA GLN A 353 -21.29 19.27 0.98
C GLN A 353 -20.44 18.01 0.79
N ILE A 354 -20.98 16.90 1.29
CA ILE A 354 -20.51 15.55 1.04
C ILE A 354 -21.62 14.84 0.28
N GLU A 355 -21.37 14.50 -0.98
CA GLU A 355 -22.36 13.84 -1.82
C GLU A 355 -22.48 12.35 -1.49
N ASP A 356 -23.56 11.71 -1.91
CA ASP A 356 -23.65 10.25 -1.84
C ASP A 356 -22.54 9.61 -2.68
N TRP A 357 -22.09 8.45 -2.24
CA TRP A 357 -20.94 7.70 -2.77
C TRP A 357 -19.58 8.40 -2.62
N SER A 358 -19.46 9.38 -1.71
CA SER A 358 -18.17 9.93 -1.27
C SER A 358 -17.32 8.93 -0.50
N LEU A 359 -17.94 7.99 0.22
CA LEU A 359 -17.25 6.87 0.87
C LEU A 359 -17.96 5.56 0.51
N THR A 360 -17.28 4.69 -0.23
CA THR A 360 -17.73 3.31 -0.46
C THR A 360 -16.97 2.37 0.46
N VAL A 361 -17.69 1.55 1.23
CA VAL A 361 -17.10 0.48 2.05
C VAL A 361 -17.36 -0.85 1.38
N VAL A 362 -16.30 -1.65 1.19
CA VAL A 362 -16.33 -2.95 0.51
C VAL A 362 -15.76 -4.01 1.43
N GLU A 363 -16.44 -5.13 1.60
CA GLU A 363 -15.99 -6.24 2.45
C GLU A 363 -16.06 -7.57 1.71
N GLN A 364 -15.04 -8.39 1.92
CA GLN A 364 -14.90 -9.68 1.28
C GLN A 364 -14.71 -10.80 2.31
N ILE A 365 -15.30 -11.95 2.00
CA ILE A 365 -14.97 -13.28 2.53
C ILE A 365 -14.96 -14.28 1.35
N PRO A 366 -14.52 -15.56 1.53
CA PRO A 366 -14.70 -16.56 0.49
C PRO A 366 -16.18 -16.69 0.08
N GLY A 367 -16.43 -16.53 -1.23
CA GLY A 367 -17.75 -16.67 -1.84
C GLY A 367 -18.67 -15.44 -1.74
N LEU A 368 -18.28 -14.36 -1.05
CA LEU A 368 -19.13 -13.18 -0.91
C LEU A 368 -18.31 -11.88 -0.83
N VAL A 369 -18.71 -10.91 -1.65
CA VAL A 369 -18.26 -9.51 -1.55
C VAL A 369 -19.50 -8.64 -1.43
N LEU A 370 -19.53 -7.77 -0.42
CA LEU A 370 -20.59 -6.77 -0.24
C LEU A 370 -19.99 -5.37 -0.26
N TYR A 371 -20.76 -4.40 -0.75
CA TYR A 371 -20.38 -3.00 -0.69
C TYR A 371 -21.59 -2.10 -0.45
N SER A 372 -21.34 -0.96 0.18
CA SER A 372 -22.37 0.04 0.48
C SER A 372 -21.79 1.45 0.50
N ASP A 373 -22.67 2.43 0.29
CA ASP A 373 -22.35 3.85 0.48
C ASP A 373 -22.41 4.20 1.97
N GLN A 374 -21.30 4.72 2.51
CA GLN A 374 -21.13 5.14 3.89
C GLN A 374 -20.85 6.65 4.00
N SER A 375 -21.23 7.43 3.00
CA SER A 375 -21.09 8.90 2.99
C SER A 375 -21.80 9.56 4.17
N GLN A 376 -22.88 8.96 4.69
CA GLN A 376 -23.56 9.45 5.88
C GLN A 376 -22.67 9.46 7.13
N ALA A 377 -21.77 8.49 7.27
CA ALA A 377 -20.83 8.47 8.39
C ALA A 377 -19.84 9.64 8.31
N LEU A 378 -19.40 9.99 7.10
CA LEU A 378 -18.54 11.17 6.90
C LEU A 378 -19.28 12.48 7.21
N ARG A 379 -20.57 12.59 6.86
CA ARG A 379 -21.42 13.73 7.28
C ARG A 379 -21.55 13.83 8.80
N HIS A 380 -21.57 12.69 9.49
CA HIS A 380 -21.53 12.65 10.96
C HIS A 380 -20.12 12.82 11.57
N GLY A 381 -19.10 12.95 10.72
CA GLY A 381 -17.78 13.41 11.10
C GLY A 381 -16.67 12.36 11.05
N TYR A 382 -16.94 11.05 10.98
CA TYR A 382 -15.88 10.05 10.84
C TYR A 382 -16.34 8.65 10.42
N TRP A 383 -15.41 7.88 9.85
CA TRP A 383 -15.47 6.42 9.70
C TRP A 383 -14.23 5.79 10.36
N ALA A 384 -14.41 4.72 11.13
CA ALA A 384 -13.31 3.98 11.75
C ALA A 384 -13.35 2.51 11.35
N SER A 385 -12.17 1.92 11.17
CA SER A 385 -12.01 0.52 10.79
C SER A 385 -10.95 -0.16 11.65
N TYR A 386 -11.22 -1.39 12.07
CA TYR A 386 -10.49 -2.06 13.16
C TYR A 386 -10.63 -3.60 13.11
N ASN A 387 -10.55 -4.20 11.92
CA ASN A 387 -10.55 -5.66 11.71
C ASN A 387 -11.80 -6.40 12.21
N ILE A 388 -12.96 -5.73 12.20
CA ILE A 388 -14.27 -6.35 12.45
C ILE A 388 -15.20 -5.94 11.30
N PRO A 389 -15.87 -6.90 10.63
CA PRO A 389 -16.76 -6.58 9.54
C PRO A 389 -17.93 -5.68 9.96
N PHE A 390 -18.22 -4.70 9.12
CA PHE A 390 -19.35 -3.79 9.25
C PHE A 390 -20.63 -4.38 8.67
N HIS A 391 -20.58 -5.00 7.49
CA HIS A 391 -21.75 -5.60 6.87
C HIS A 391 -22.16 -6.84 7.68
N SER A 392 -23.42 -6.86 8.12
CA SER A 392 -23.96 -7.87 9.05
C SER A 392 -23.85 -9.31 8.52
N ASP A 393 -24.04 -9.50 7.21
CA ASP A 393 -23.90 -10.82 6.57
C ASP A 393 -22.44 -11.29 6.57
N ILE A 394 -21.49 -10.39 6.26
CA ILE A 394 -20.06 -10.70 6.34
C ILE A 394 -19.68 -11.05 7.78
N TYR A 395 -20.09 -10.24 8.76
CA TYR A 395 -19.85 -10.46 10.19
C TYR A 395 -20.39 -11.84 10.65
N ARG A 396 -21.62 -12.18 10.25
CA ARG A 396 -22.27 -13.44 10.61
C ARG A 396 -21.59 -14.63 9.95
N MET A 397 -21.37 -14.58 8.64
CA MET A 397 -20.84 -15.71 7.86
C MET A 397 -19.37 -16.01 8.16
N SER A 398 -18.56 -14.98 8.39
CA SER A 398 -17.16 -15.13 8.81
C SER A 398 -17.00 -15.60 10.25
N GLY A 399 -18.08 -15.65 11.04
CA GLY A 399 -18.09 -16.29 12.37
C GLY A 399 -17.91 -15.36 13.56
N TYR A 400 -17.87 -14.04 13.39
CA TYR A 400 -17.69 -13.12 14.54
C TYR A 400 -18.80 -13.23 15.57
N GLY A 401 -20.04 -13.53 15.15
CA GLY A 401 -21.16 -13.77 16.09
C GLY A 401 -20.93 -14.96 17.02
N VAL A 402 -20.29 -16.04 16.53
CA VAL A 402 -19.92 -17.21 17.33
C VAL A 402 -18.79 -16.84 18.30
N MET A 403 -17.80 -16.10 17.80
CA MET A 403 -16.65 -15.66 18.60
C MET A 403 -17.05 -14.70 19.71
N TRP A 404 -18.00 -13.79 19.46
CA TRP A 404 -18.56 -12.92 20.49
C TRP A 404 -19.24 -13.74 21.59
N LYS A 405 -20.11 -14.70 21.25
CA LYS A 405 -20.76 -15.56 22.25
C LYS A 405 -19.76 -16.34 23.11
N LYS A 406 -18.64 -16.78 22.51
CA LYS A 406 -17.63 -17.61 23.19
C LYS A 406 -16.60 -16.82 23.98
N TYR A 407 -16.17 -15.65 23.48
CA TYR A 407 -15.01 -14.92 24.00
C TYR A 407 -15.31 -13.45 24.38
N GLY A 408 -16.53 -12.98 24.18
CA GLY A 408 -16.99 -11.67 24.64
C GLY A 408 -16.75 -10.52 23.67
N GLY A 409 -16.79 -9.30 24.20
CA GLY A 409 -16.92 -8.06 23.44
C GLY A 409 -15.76 -7.67 22.53
N ASP A 410 -14.61 -8.38 22.59
CA ASP A 410 -13.49 -8.12 21.68
C ASP A 410 -13.84 -8.40 20.21
N PHE A 411 -14.86 -9.23 19.96
CA PHE A 411 -15.36 -9.56 18.63
C PHE A 411 -16.59 -8.75 18.21
N SER A 412 -17.13 -7.92 19.11
CA SER A 412 -18.26 -7.05 18.82
C SER A 412 -17.81 -5.83 18.02
N TYR A 413 -18.50 -5.53 16.91
CA TYR A 413 -18.23 -4.34 16.11
C TYR A 413 -18.27 -3.04 16.94
N ASP A 414 -19.26 -2.90 17.82
CA ASP A 414 -19.48 -1.67 18.61
C ASP A 414 -18.69 -1.62 19.91
N LEU A 415 -18.32 -2.77 20.47
CA LEU A 415 -17.84 -2.89 21.85
C LEU A 415 -16.39 -3.38 21.95
N CYS A 416 -15.73 -3.67 20.83
CA CYS A 416 -14.31 -3.97 20.87
C CYS A 416 -13.51 -2.76 21.38
N PRO A 417 -12.32 -2.98 21.97
CA PRO A 417 -11.50 -1.91 22.53
C PRO A 417 -11.24 -0.75 21.56
N ARG A 418 -10.88 -1.04 20.30
CA ARG A 418 -10.57 -0.01 19.29
C ARG A 418 -11.80 0.81 18.89
N ALA A 419 -12.96 0.19 18.75
CA ALA A 419 -14.23 0.90 18.52
C ALA A 419 -14.52 1.89 19.65
N LYS A 420 -14.32 1.48 20.91
CA LYS A 420 -14.51 2.34 22.09
C LYS A 420 -13.51 3.51 22.13
N ILE A 421 -12.24 3.25 21.82
CA ILE A 421 -11.20 4.29 21.80
C ILE A 421 -11.48 5.30 20.68
N PHE A 422 -11.75 4.85 19.45
CA PHE A 422 -12.10 5.75 18.35
C PHE A 422 -13.35 6.59 18.67
N ARG A 423 -14.42 5.97 19.16
CA ARG A 423 -15.65 6.68 19.53
C ARG A 423 -15.40 7.74 20.63
N ARG A 424 -14.53 7.45 21.60
CA ARG A 424 -14.16 8.40 22.67
C ARG A 424 -13.32 9.57 22.14
N ASP A 425 -12.33 9.28 21.30
CA ASP A 425 -11.24 10.23 21.03
C ASP A 425 -11.23 10.85 19.64
N GLN A 426 -11.99 10.34 18.65
CA GLN A 426 -11.98 10.89 17.28
C GLN A 426 -12.31 12.38 17.24
N GLY A 427 -13.15 12.88 18.17
CA GLY A 427 -13.50 14.29 18.27
C GLY A 427 -12.32 15.22 18.63
N LYS A 428 -11.20 14.66 19.12
CA LYS A 428 -9.96 15.41 19.40
C LYS A 428 -9.08 15.58 18.16
N VAL A 429 -9.42 14.93 17.04
CA VAL A 429 -8.71 15.07 15.77
C VAL A 429 -9.19 16.32 15.05
N THR A 430 -8.37 17.36 15.07
CA THR A 430 -8.65 18.67 14.48
C THR A 430 -7.68 19.04 13.35
N ASN A 431 -6.58 18.31 13.22
CA ASN A 431 -5.53 18.54 12.25
C ASN A 431 -4.68 17.27 12.07
N LEU A 432 -3.66 17.36 11.22
CA LEU A 432 -2.78 16.24 10.92
C LEU A 432 -2.01 15.74 12.17
N ASP A 433 -1.58 16.62 13.07
CA ASP A 433 -0.80 16.22 14.24
C ASP A 433 -1.64 15.48 15.28
N THR A 434 -2.89 15.92 15.48
CA THR A 434 -3.85 15.21 16.33
C THR A 434 -4.31 13.89 15.69
N LEU A 435 -4.41 13.83 14.35
CA LEU A 435 -4.61 12.57 13.63
C LEU A 435 -3.42 11.61 13.87
N LYS A 436 -2.18 12.11 13.75
CA LYS A 436 -0.99 11.30 14.04
C LYS A 436 -1.03 10.75 15.45
N TYR A 437 -1.40 11.59 16.41
CA TYR A 437 -1.45 11.20 17.81
C TYR A 437 -2.40 10.03 18.04
N ILE A 438 -3.65 10.10 17.55
CA ILE A 438 -4.62 9.00 17.73
C ILE A 438 -4.19 7.75 16.96
N MET A 439 -3.64 7.88 15.75
CA MET A 439 -3.22 6.72 14.95
C MET A 439 -1.98 6.02 15.53
N ARG A 440 -1.23 6.68 16.42
CA ARG A 440 -0.13 6.09 17.22
C ARG A 440 -0.53 5.73 18.64
N TYR A 441 -1.80 5.90 18.99
CA TYR A 441 -2.22 5.77 20.36
C TYR A 441 -2.04 4.34 20.86
N ASN A 442 -1.15 4.20 21.85
CA ASN A 442 -1.00 3.03 22.69
C ASN A 442 -0.93 3.48 24.15
N GLY A 443 -2.06 3.41 24.84
CA GLY A 443 -2.18 3.84 26.22
C GLY A 443 -2.13 2.65 27.18
N GLU A 444 -1.00 2.44 27.87
CA GLU A 444 -0.88 1.39 28.89
C GLU A 444 -1.92 1.51 30.02
N LYS A 445 -2.39 2.74 30.29
CA LYS A 445 -3.42 3.05 31.31
C LYS A 445 -4.83 3.20 30.72
N ASP A 446 -5.03 2.93 29.43
CA ASP A 446 -6.37 3.07 28.83
C ASP A 446 -7.34 2.01 29.41
N PRO A 447 -8.49 2.43 29.98
CA PRO A 447 -9.46 1.50 30.56
C PRO A 447 -10.07 0.53 29.54
N TYR A 448 -10.14 0.89 28.25
CA TYR A 448 -10.66 0.05 27.18
C TYR A 448 -9.63 -0.97 26.69
N SER A 449 -8.35 -0.63 26.72
CA SER A 449 -7.27 -1.56 26.35
C SER A 449 -6.96 -2.56 27.46
N LYS A 450 -7.41 -2.32 28.71
CA LYS A 450 -7.17 -3.20 29.88
C LYS A 450 -5.69 -3.59 30.02
N LYS A 451 -4.79 -2.62 29.82
CA LYS A 451 -3.32 -2.82 29.82
C LYS A 451 -2.78 -3.79 28.77
N HIS A 452 -3.56 -4.09 27.72
CA HIS A 452 -3.15 -4.98 26.64
C HIS A 452 -2.81 -4.16 25.38
N PRO A 453 -1.53 -4.10 24.95
CA PRO A 453 -1.10 -3.30 23.79
C PRO A 453 -1.90 -3.59 22.51
N CYS A 454 -2.23 -4.87 22.28
CA CYS A 454 -2.99 -5.29 21.09
C CYS A 454 -4.47 -4.84 21.10
N LYS A 455 -4.93 -4.21 22.18
CA LYS A 455 -6.28 -3.66 22.31
C LYS A 455 -6.30 -2.13 22.13
N SER A 456 -5.19 -1.52 21.76
CA SER A 456 -5.12 -0.10 21.42
C SER A 456 -5.22 0.14 19.91
N ILE A 457 -5.22 1.41 19.45
CA ILE A 457 -5.27 1.78 18.02
C ILE A 457 -4.00 1.35 17.28
N CYS A 458 -2.85 1.46 17.93
CA CYS A 458 -1.56 1.03 17.41
C CYS A 458 -0.89 0.06 18.38
N TYR A 459 -0.25 -0.99 17.86
CA TYR A 459 0.45 -1.98 18.69
C TYR A 459 1.72 -1.40 19.33
N TYR A 460 2.45 -0.50 18.67
CA TYR A 460 3.76 -0.02 19.15
C TYR A 460 3.86 1.51 19.16
N HIS A 461 4.59 2.05 20.13
CA HIS A 461 4.88 3.49 20.23
C HIS A 461 5.70 4.06 19.06
N MET A 462 6.31 3.22 18.22
CA MET A 462 7.30 3.61 17.20
C MET A 462 6.77 3.50 15.78
N ALA A 463 5.62 4.12 15.51
CA ALA A 463 5.14 4.24 14.13
C ALA A 463 5.90 5.34 13.38
N GLN A 464 6.41 5.10 12.17
CA GLN A 464 6.96 6.16 11.31
C GLN A 464 5.95 6.66 10.28
N MET A 465 6.20 7.85 9.73
CA MET A 465 5.23 8.67 9.01
C MET A 465 5.66 8.84 7.55
N PHE A 466 4.69 8.75 6.64
CA PHE A 466 4.78 9.41 5.35
C PHE A 466 3.61 10.40 5.27
N SER A 467 3.90 11.68 5.05
CA SER A 467 2.88 12.67 4.72
C SER A 467 2.86 12.77 3.21
N ALA A 468 1.73 12.43 2.61
CA ALA A 468 1.51 12.70 1.20
C ALA A 468 0.43 13.80 1.11
N GLU A 469 0.76 14.87 0.41
CA GLU A 469 -0.22 15.87 -0.03
C GLU A 469 -0.64 15.48 -1.45
N ALA A 470 -1.94 15.28 -1.67
CA ALA A 470 -2.44 15.07 -3.02
C ALA A 470 -2.50 16.42 -3.73
N VAL A 471 -1.44 16.79 -4.45
CA VAL A 471 -1.46 17.92 -5.37
C VAL A 471 -1.94 17.43 -6.72
N ASN A 472 -3.13 17.84 -7.15
CA ASN A 472 -3.60 17.59 -8.51
C ASN A 472 -2.64 18.29 -9.49
N GLY A 473 -2.12 17.53 -10.46
CA GLY A 473 -1.30 18.05 -11.55
C GLY A 473 -2.03 19.08 -12.43
N PRO A 474 -1.33 19.73 -13.38
CA PRO A 474 -1.59 21.08 -13.88
C PRO A 474 -2.85 21.32 -14.73
N THR A 475 -3.80 20.38 -14.81
CA THR A 475 -4.96 20.50 -15.72
C THR A 475 -6.28 20.85 -15.05
N THR A 476 -6.34 21.08 -13.74
CA THR A 476 -7.53 21.67 -13.09
C THR A 476 -7.13 22.76 -12.10
N GLN A 477 -7.69 23.96 -12.25
CA GLN A 477 -7.46 25.16 -11.42
C GLN A 477 -8.00 25.03 -9.97
N MET A 478 -8.04 23.82 -9.40
CA MET A 478 -8.47 23.59 -8.02
C MET A 478 -7.37 22.85 -7.26
N THR A 479 -6.58 23.61 -6.51
CA THR A 479 -5.65 23.09 -5.51
C THR A 479 -6.45 22.69 -4.29
N TYR A 480 -6.62 21.38 -4.07
CA TYR A 480 -7.21 20.86 -2.84
C TYR A 480 -6.10 20.33 -1.93
N ASN A 481 -5.96 20.87 -0.73
CA ASN A 481 -5.00 20.39 0.25
C ASN A 481 -5.59 19.21 1.04
N PHE A 482 -5.48 18.00 0.49
CA PHE A 482 -5.79 16.79 1.24
C PHE A 482 -4.50 16.18 1.81
N THR A 483 -4.53 15.79 3.09
CA THR A 483 -3.33 15.34 3.82
C THR A 483 -3.54 13.96 4.44
N PHE A 484 -2.57 13.06 4.21
CA PHE A 484 -2.75 11.64 4.47
C PHE A 484 -1.56 10.98 5.18
N ILE A 485 -1.80 9.90 5.94
CA ILE A 485 -0.74 9.19 6.66
C ILE A 485 -0.92 7.66 6.65
N SER A 486 0.16 6.95 6.28
CA SER A 486 0.36 5.53 6.55
C SER A 486 1.43 5.33 7.63
N MET A 487 1.21 4.41 8.58
CA MET A 487 2.10 4.13 9.70
C MET A 487 2.36 2.65 9.93
N GLN A 488 3.62 2.32 10.25
CA GLN A 488 4.04 1.00 10.73
C GLN A 488 5.14 1.08 11.79
N PRO A 489 5.28 0.05 12.63
CA PRO A 489 6.22 0.08 13.73
C PRO A 489 7.67 -0.20 13.27
N LEU A 490 8.62 0.59 13.74
CA LEU A 490 10.07 0.47 13.49
C LEU A 490 10.89 0.45 14.78
N LEU A 491 12.02 -0.25 14.75
CA LEU A 491 13.08 -0.18 15.76
C LEU A 491 14.10 0.89 15.34
N PHE A 492 14.22 2.01 16.06
CA PHE A 492 15.51 2.69 16.35
C PHE A 492 15.36 3.72 17.50
N PRO A 493 16.25 3.70 18.51
CA PRO A 493 16.23 4.65 19.60
C PRO A 493 16.53 6.07 19.10
N ARG A 494 15.86 7.03 19.72
CA ARG A 494 15.91 8.48 19.47
C ARG A 494 17.35 8.97 19.19
N TYR A 495 17.54 9.63 18.05
CA TYR A 495 18.49 10.74 17.94
C TYR A 495 17.73 11.96 17.41
N LYS A 496 17.63 13.00 18.25
CA LYS A 496 17.14 14.32 17.86
C LYS A 496 18.23 14.98 17.01
N LEU A 497 17.91 15.36 15.78
CA LEU A 497 18.71 16.30 15.00
C LEU A 497 17.77 17.43 14.55
N TYR A 498 18.03 18.62 15.07
CA TYR A 498 17.44 19.88 14.60
C TYR A 498 18.19 20.32 13.32
N TYR A 499 17.48 20.83 12.32
CA TYR A 499 18.12 21.54 11.21
C TYR A 499 17.36 22.81 10.81
N GLN A 500 18.14 23.86 10.55
CA GLN A 500 17.75 25.25 10.31
C GLN A 500 17.91 25.59 8.82
N HIS A 501 17.01 26.44 8.31
CA HIS A 501 16.90 26.89 6.92
C HIS A 501 18.17 27.49 6.28
N ASN A 502 18.31 27.31 4.96
CA ASN A 502 18.73 28.38 4.05
C ASN A 502 18.15 28.19 2.63
N LYS A 503 17.63 29.29 2.08
CA LYS A 503 16.95 29.41 0.77
C LYS A 503 17.96 29.42 -0.39
N LEU A 504 17.61 28.80 -1.52
CA LEU A 504 17.90 29.25 -2.89
C LEU A 504 17.01 28.47 -3.89
N SER A 505 16.52 29.19 -4.89
CA SER A 505 15.38 28.91 -5.78
C SER A 505 15.58 27.82 -6.84
N LYS A 506 14.70 26.81 -6.88
CA LYS A 506 14.13 26.14 -8.07
C LYS A 506 13.06 25.11 -7.63
N TRP A 507 12.01 24.99 -8.43
CA TRP A 507 10.75 24.29 -8.21
C TRP A 507 10.87 22.85 -7.69
N TYR A 508 10.41 22.60 -6.46
CA TYR A 508 9.94 21.31 -5.91
C TYR A 508 8.96 21.59 -4.76
N LEU A 509 8.10 20.59 -4.46
CA LEU A 509 7.11 20.50 -3.37
C LEU A 509 7.24 21.56 -2.27
N THR A 510 6.22 22.40 -2.12
CA THR A 510 6.16 23.47 -1.13
C THR A 510 5.89 22.90 0.26
N ASP A 511 6.89 22.91 1.14
CA ASP A 511 6.65 22.90 2.59
C ASP A 511 5.94 24.20 2.98
N SER A 512 4.75 24.08 3.58
CA SER A 512 4.03 25.21 4.16
C SER A 512 4.84 25.85 5.29
N THR A 513 5.10 27.15 5.20
CA THR A 513 5.68 27.95 6.29
C THR A 513 4.59 28.84 6.89
N ALA A 514 4.39 28.73 8.19
CA ALA A 514 3.71 29.74 8.98
C ALA A 514 4.77 30.76 9.45
N SER A 515 4.63 32.01 9.03
CA SER A 515 5.37 33.15 9.58
C SER A 515 4.83 33.49 10.96
N LEU A 516 5.71 33.50 11.95
CA LEU A 516 5.46 34.17 13.24
C LEU A 516 6.19 35.51 13.19
N ASP A 517 5.41 36.58 13.10
CA ASP A 517 5.87 37.96 13.28
C ASP A 517 6.19 38.16 14.77
N LEU A 518 7.46 38.46 15.07
CA LEU A 518 7.92 38.92 16.37
C LEU A 518 8.47 40.33 16.20
N HIS A 519 7.58 41.31 16.28
CA HIS A 519 7.91 42.68 16.66
C HIS A 519 6.73 43.30 17.40
N GLN A 520 6.76 43.23 18.73
CA GLN A 520 6.69 44.42 19.59
C GLN A 520 6.88 43.99 21.05
N LEU A 521 8.09 44.28 21.55
CA LEU A 521 8.38 44.46 22.96
C LEU A 521 7.88 45.86 23.37
N ALA A 522 6.92 45.88 24.28
CA ALA A 522 6.77 46.85 25.38
C ALA A 522 5.91 46.20 26.46
#